data_AF-A0AAE0T350-F1
#
_entry.id   AF-A0AAE0T350-F1
#
_cell.length_a   1.000
_cell.length_b   1.000
_cell.length_c   1.000
_cell.angle_alpha   90.00
_cell.angle_beta   90.00
_cell.angle_gamma   90.00
#
_symmetry.space_group_name_H-M   'P 1'
#
loop_
_entity.id
_entity.type
_entity.pdbx_description
1 polymer ?
#
loop_
_entity_poly.entity_id
_entity_poly.type
_entity_poly.pdbx_seq_one_letter_code
_entity_poly.pdbx_strand_id
1 'polypeptide(L)'
;MDLKQLFHSCRSGDLAKVKYLVEQKEVELNVRDAWDSTPLYYACLCGHENIVTYLLEKGARCEANTFDGERCLYGALDDRIRNILRSYHAVTSRVLRRDYYEEFLRRLLEGGMYEDVIFSIGGERFPAHRCILSARCSYFAKLFHTHWKGGMEITVKNPSILPWAFRAILQYLYTGQLEVHLDYMDDCLYLARKCKLDKLIADVTEKLKKLESFESTKPGVSVTKLVLEDINMQELQLAFRHLADLALPRELCAMPLGELPFEPEFLPIYADICFSVEGHRFLCHKVFFCGRSDYFKALQIDHFGESTASEGDLPVVFIHDISADIFTRVMYYIYQDSCELSKEVVYDVLCAADMYLLPGLKRLCANCISQFLDCSNVVQILRTARLFNLPRLEDQCAEFIANDLEEVIMQEEFHEIVKEDAAEVKDRQETDTIDIIDSVRFHLTNFVQTYGEMEEANEKLRLIDKILEELGLEG
;
A
#
# COMPACT_ATOMS: atom_id res chain seq x y z
N MET A 1 10.54 -12.25 16.23
CA MET A 1 10.47 -13.68 15.81
C MET A 1 10.46 -13.86 14.29
N ASP A 2 9.68 -13.06 13.55
CA ASP A 2 9.39 -13.27 12.13
C ASP A 2 10.59 -13.04 11.18
N LEU A 3 11.50 -12.11 11.50
CA LEU A 3 12.75 -11.90 10.75
C LEU A 3 13.64 -13.15 10.76
N LYS A 4 13.87 -13.74 11.95
CA LYS A 4 14.63 -15.00 12.09
C LYS A 4 13.99 -16.12 11.27
N GLN A 5 12.66 -16.17 11.20
CA GLN A 5 11.95 -17.14 10.37
C GLN A 5 12.13 -16.88 8.88
N LEU A 6 12.19 -15.62 8.43
CA LEU A 6 12.46 -15.28 7.03
C LEU A 6 13.85 -15.76 6.62
N PHE A 7 14.88 -15.46 7.41
CA PHE A 7 16.25 -15.96 7.18
C PHE A 7 16.31 -17.48 7.13
N HIS A 8 15.65 -18.17 8.07
CA HIS A 8 15.61 -19.62 8.10
C HIS A 8 14.87 -20.21 6.88
N SER A 9 13.78 -19.59 6.45
CA SER A 9 12.98 -20.05 5.30
C SER A 9 13.76 -19.87 3.99
N CYS A 10 14.49 -18.76 3.83
CA CYS A 10 15.40 -18.54 2.71
C CYS A 10 16.58 -19.53 2.69
N ARG A 11 17.05 -19.99 3.86
CA ARG A 11 18.11 -21.00 3.96
C ARG A 11 17.60 -22.42 3.66
N SER A 12 16.42 -22.76 4.17
CA SER A 12 15.83 -24.10 4.05
C SER A 12 15.10 -24.35 2.72
N GLY A 13 14.75 -23.30 1.97
CA GLY A 13 14.07 -23.43 0.68
C GLY A 13 12.54 -23.41 0.76
N ASP A 14 11.97 -22.99 1.90
CA ASP A 14 10.52 -22.95 2.11
C ASP A 14 9.90 -21.68 1.48
N LEU A 15 9.66 -21.73 0.16
CA LEU A 15 9.03 -20.63 -0.57
C LEU A 15 7.63 -20.29 -0.05
N ALA A 16 6.85 -21.27 0.41
CA ALA A 16 5.49 -21.02 0.91
C ALA A 16 5.53 -20.16 2.17
N LYS A 17 6.48 -20.46 3.07
CA LYS A 17 6.70 -19.67 4.28
C LYS A 17 7.32 -18.31 3.99
N VAL A 18 8.28 -18.22 3.05
CA VAL A 18 8.79 -16.92 2.57
C VAL A 18 7.64 -16.07 2.02
N LYS A 19 6.76 -16.63 1.19
CA LYS A 19 5.55 -15.93 0.74
C LYS A 19 4.70 -15.50 1.92
N TYR A 20 4.25 -16.41 2.77
CA TYR A 20 3.44 -16.06 3.93
C TYR A 20 4.04 -14.91 4.78
N LEU A 21 5.34 -14.96 5.08
CA LEU A 21 6.02 -13.93 5.85
C LEU A 21 6.09 -12.58 5.11
N VAL A 22 6.33 -12.59 3.81
CA VAL A 22 6.44 -11.36 3.01
C VAL A 22 5.07 -10.79 2.64
N GLU A 23 4.07 -11.64 2.40
CA GLU A 23 2.76 -11.24 1.89
C GLU A 23 1.74 -10.95 2.99
N GLN A 24 1.77 -11.72 4.07
CA GLN A 24 0.75 -11.65 5.13
C GLN A 24 1.30 -10.96 6.39
N LYS A 25 2.57 -11.18 6.70
CA LYS A 25 3.25 -10.59 7.86
C LYS A 25 4.06 -9.33 7.51
N GLU A 26 4.14 -8.98 6.23
CA GLU A 26 4.83 -7.79 5.70
C GLU A 26 6.28 -7.64 6.18
N VAL A 27 7.01 -8.75 6.36
CA VAL A 27 8.38 -8.74 6.87
C VAL A 27 9.32 -8.04 5.87
N GLU A 28 10.15 -7.11 6.36
CA GLU A 28 11.09 -6.37 5.51
C GLU A 28 12.18 -7.27 4.91
N LEU A 29 12.40 -7.11 3.59
CA LEU A 29 13.23 -8.00 2.79
C LEU A 29 14.71 -7.64 2.74
N ASN A 30 15.04 -6.38 3.03
CA ASN A 30 16.40 -5.83 2.89
C ASN A 30 17.11 -5.65 4.24
N VAL A 31 16.63 -6.36 5.27
CA VAL A 31 17.24 -6.40 6.60
C VAL A 31 18.55 -7.19 6.60
N ARG A 32 19.41 -6.90 7.58
CA ARG A 32 20.68 -7.57 7.82
C ARG A 32 20.61 -8.38 9.10
N ASP A 33 21.17 -9.58 9.09
CA ASP A 33 21.35 -10.37 10.31
C ASP A 33 22.65 -10.00 11.05
N ALA A 34 22.98 -10.73 12.12
CA ALA A 34 24.20 -10.52 12.90
C ALA A 34 25.51 -10.75 12.12
N TRP A 35 25.44 -11.32 10.90
CA TRP A 35 26.59 -11.53 10.00
C TRP A 35 26.53 -10.61 8.78
N ASP A 36 25.80 -9.50 8.88
CA ASP A 36 25.63 -8.50 7.83
C ASP A 36 25.11 -9.10 6.51
N SER A 37 24.29 -10.14 6.62
CA SER A 37 23.79 -10.90 5.48
C SER A 37 22.30 -10.70 5.29
N THR A 38 21.86 -10.63 4.02
CA THR A 38 20.47 -10.40 3.65
C THR A 38 19.72 -11.72 3.40
N PRO A 39 18.38 -11.73 3.46
CA PRO A 39 17.58 -12.90 3.07
C PRO A 39 17.87 -13.39 1.65
N LEU A 40 18.10 -12.45 0.72
CA LEU A 40 18.48 -12.75 -0.66
C LEU A 40 19.83 -13.47 -0.74
N TYR A 41 20.82 -13.04 0.03
CA TYR A 41 22.13 -13.71 0.08
C TYR A 41 22.00 -15.19 0.47
N TYR A 42 21.19 -15.52 1.47
CA TYR A 42 20.99 -16.93 1.87
C TYR A 42 20.28 -17.75 0.80
N ALA A 43 19.29 -17.18 0.11
CA ALA A 43 18.62 -17.87 -0.99
C ALA A 43 19.61 -18.16 -2.15
N CYS A 44 20.47 -17.20 -2.47
CA CYS A 44 21.55 -17.36 -3.46
C CYS A 44 22.56 -18.42 -3.03
N LEU A 45 23.01 -18.36 -1.77
CA LEU A 45 24.01 -19.28 -1.19
C LEU A 45 23.52 -20.72 -1.13
N CYS A 46 22.24 -20.91 -0.80
CA CYS A 46 21.65 -22.24 -0.66
C CYS A 46 21.09 -22.81 -1.96
N GLY A 47 21.12 -22.05 -3.07
CA GLY A 47 20.71 -22.57 -4.38
C GLY A 47 19.22 -22.49 -4.69
N HIS A 48 18.44 -21.70 -3.95
CA HIS A 48 16.98 -21.68 -4.09
C HIS A 48 16.54 -20.69 -5.18
N GLU A 49 16.69 -21.08 -6.45
CA GLU A 49 16.36 -20.25 -7.62
C GLU A 49 14.97 -19.59 -7.52
N ASN A 50 13.96 -20.37 -7.13
CA ASN A 50 12.58 -19.91 -6.98
C ASN A 50 12.40 -18.83 -5.88
N ILE A 51 13.16 -18.92 -4.80
CA ILE A 51 13.17 -17.90 -3.74
C ILE A 51 13.97 -16.68 -4.20
N VAL A 52 15.10 -16.86 -4.89
CA VAL A 52 15.89 -15.75 -5.45
C VAL A 52 15.03 -14.91 -6.39
N THR A 53 14.36 -15.55 -7.37
CA THR A 53 13.43 -14.85 -8.28
C THR A 53 12.33 -14.15 -7.51
N TYR A 54 11.68 -14.83 -6.56
CA TYR A 54 10.62 -14.22 -5.76
C TYR A 54 11.10 -13.02 -4.93
N LEU A 55 12.26 -13.10 -4.26
CA LEU A 55 12.78 -12.02 -3.43
C LEU A 55 13.16 -10.80 -4.28
N LEU A 56 13.78 -11.03 -5.44
CA LEU A 56 14.04 -9.97 -6.42
C LEU A 56 12.73 -9.34 -6.90
N GLU A 57 11.75 -10.16 -7.28
CA GLU A 57 10.37 -9.79 -7.62
C GLU A 57 9.60 -9.16 -6.46
N LYS A 58 10.12 -9.16 -5.22
CA LYS A 58 9.57 -8.42 -4.08
C LYS A 58 10.44 -7.27 -3.57
N GLY A 59 11.53 -6.95 -4.27
CA GLY A 59 12.28 -5.71 -4.06
C GLY A 59 13.54 -5.89 -3.24
N ALA A 60 14.07 -7.11 -3.19
CA ALA A 60 15.38 -7.36 -2.62
C ALA A 60 16.47 -6.61 -3.43
N ARG A 61 17.33 -5.87 -2.73
CA ARG A 61 18.40 -5.07 -3.32
C ARG A 61 19.51 -5.99 -3.83
N CYS A 62 19.79 -5.91 -5.13
CA CYS A 62 20.89 -6.63 -5.76
C CYS A 62 21.45 -5.81 -6.93
N GLU A 63 22.17 -4.74 -6.61
CA GLU A 63 22.81 -3.88 -7.62
C GLU A 63 24.26 -4.31 -7.86
N ALA A 64 24.66 -4.42 -9.12
CA ALA A 64 26.05 -4.71 -9.47
C ALA A 64 27.00 -3.65 -8.93
N ASN A 65 28.19 -4.05 -8.46
CA ASN A 65 29.18 -3.20 -7.80
C ASN A 65 28.75 -2.59 -6.44
N THR A 66 27.69 -3.12 -5.82
CA THR A 66 27.35 -2.83 -4.42
C THR A 66 27.80 -3.96 -3.51
N PHE A 67 28.02 -3.67 -2.23
CA PHE A 67 28.41 -4.69 -1.25
C PHE A 67 27.45 -5.89 -1.24
N ASP A 68 26.14 -5.64 -1.27
CA ASP A 68 25.12 -6.69 -1.23
C ASP A 68 25.01 -7.45 -2.57
N GLY A 69 25.07 -6.74 -3.70
CA GLY A 69 25.02 -7.35 -5.03
C GLY A 69 26.23 -8.23 -5.33
N GLU A 70 27.43 -7.77 -5.00
CA GLU A 70 28.66 -8.57 -5.18
C GLU A 70 28.66 -9.81 -4.29
N ARG A 71 28.16 -9.70 -3.05
CA ARG A 71 28.00 -10.87 -2.15
C ARG A 71 27.00 -11.88 -2.67
N CYS A 72 25.87 -11.44 -3.23
CA CYS A 72 24.89 -12.34 -3.83
C CYS A 72 25.47 -13.03 -5.08
N LEU A 73 26.21 -12.30 -5.93
CA LEU A 73 26.86 -12.84 -7.12
C LEU A 73 27.98 -13.83 -6.78
N TYR A 74 28.82 -13.51 -5.78
CA TYR A 74 29.90 -14.37 -5.33
C TYR A 74 29.38 -15.59 -4.56
N GLY A 75 28.35 -15.38 -3.74
CA GLY A 75 27.73 -16.43 -2.92
C GLY A 75 26.79 -17.36 -3.69
N ALA A 76 26.40 -17.03 -4.92
CA ALA A 76 25.46 -17.84 -5.70
C ALA A 76 25.97 -19.28 -5.92
N LEU A 77 25.14 -20.26 -5.55
CA LEU A 77 25.48 -21.69 -5.62
C LEU A 77 25.82 -22.15 -7.06
N ASP A 78 25.12 -21.64 -8.07
CA ASP A 78 25.29 -22.04 -9.46
C ASP A 78 25.24 -20.86 -10.47
N ASP A 79 25.52 -21.17 -11.73
CA ASP A 79 25.49 -20.20 -12.83
C ASP A 79 24.08 -19.72 -13.19
N ARG A 80 23.03 -20.47 -12.85
CA ARG A 80 21.64 -20.07 -13.14
C ARG A 80 21.24 -18.92 -12.25
N ILE A 81 21.52 -19.03 -10.95
CA ILE A 81 21.32 -17.93 -9.99
C ILE A 81 22.15 -16.72 -10.40
N ARG A 82 23.42 -16.89 -10.77
CA ARG A 82 24.25 -15.78 -11.27
C ARG A 82 23.64 -15.10 -12.50
N ASN A 83 23.07 -15.88 -13.42
CA ASN A 83 22.38 -15.34 -14.58
C ASN A 83 21.10 -14.59 -14.20
N ILE A 84 20.29 -15.12 -13.26
CA ILE A 84 19.13 -14.42 -12.71
C ILE A 84 19.55 -13.07 -12.13
N LEU A 85 20.53 -13.05 -11.21
CA LEU A 85 21.04 -11.83 -10.58
C LEU A 85 21.57 -10.80 -11.60
N ARG A 86 22.30 -11.24 -12.63
CA ARG A 86 22.82 -10.36 -13.70
C ARG A 86 21.74 -9.83 -14.64
N SER A 87 20.75 -10.67 -14.95
CA SER A 87 19.61 -10.31 -15.81
C SER A 87 18.63 -9.38 -15.11
N TYR A 88 18.59 -9.45 -13.78
CA TYR A 88 17.80 -8.59 -12.93
C TYR A 88 18.50 -7.23 -12.79
N HIS A 89 18.52 -6.46 -13.88
CA HIS A 89 18.88 -5.04 -13.81
C HIS A 89 17.92 -4.38 -12.84
N ALA A 90 18.45 -3.94 -11.69
CA ALA A 90 17.72 -3.30 -10.60
C ALA A 90 16.56 -2.47 -11.14
N VAL A 91 15.41 -3.14 -11.16
CA VAL A 91 14.13 -2.48 -11.26
C VAL A 91 14.15 -1.61 -10.02
N THR A 92 14.21 -0.30 -10.25
CA THR A 92 14.42 0.75 -9.26
C THR A 92 13.81 0.36 -7.91
N SER A 93 14.49 0.67 -6.80
CA SER A 93 14.04 0.45 -5.41
C SER A 93 12.61 0.92 -5.05
N ARG A 94 11.89 1.51 -6.00
CA ARG A 94 10.47 1.86 -5.97
C ARG A 94 9.50 0.79 -6.49
N VAL A 95 9.91 -0.14 -7.35
CA VAL A 95 8.95 -1.00 -8.08
C VAL A 95 8.32 -2.09 -7.21
N LEU A 96 8.75 -2.29 -5.97
CA LEU A 96 8.23 -3.36 -5.12
C LEU A 96 7.95 -2.97 -3.67
N ARG A 97 7.65 -1.69 -3.41
CA ARG A 97 6.60 -1.48 -2.41
C ARG A 97 5.33 -1.99 -3.08
N ARG A 98 4.73 -3.06 -2.56
CA ARG A 98 3.39 -3.47 -2.99
C ARG A 98 2.50 -2.25 -2.85
N ASP A 99 2.23 -1.58 -3.96
CA ASP A 99 1.19 -0.59 -3.99
C ASP A 99 -0.11 -1.37 -3.91
N TYR A 100 -0.57 -1.61 -2.67
CA TYR A 100 -1.80 -2.34 -2.39
C TYR A 100 -3.00 -1.69 -3.07
N TYR A 101 -2.90 -0.40 -3.40
CA TYR A 101 -3.91 0.32 -4.14
C TYR A 101 -3.87 -0.01 -5.64
N GLU A 102 -2.69 -0.01 -6.25
CA GLU A 102 -2.51 -0.49 -7.63
C GLU A 102 -2.98 -1.94 -7.78
N GLU A 103 -2.57 -2.82 -6.85
CA GLU A 103 -2.99 -4.22 -6.85
C GLU A 103 -4.50 -4.38 -6.71
N PHE A 104 -5.15 -3.52 -5.92
CA PHE A 104 -6.60 -3.45 -5.85
C PHE A 104 -7.21 -3.09 -7.22
N LEU A 105 -6.73 -2.05 -7.88
CA LEU A 105 -7.24 -1.61 -9.19
C LEU A 105 -7.02 -2.65 -10.29
N ARG A 106 -5.87 -3.33 -10.26
CA ARG A 106 -5.58 -4.46 -11.16
C ARG A 106 -6.57 -5.61 -10.95
N ARG A 107 -6.80 -6.02 -9.70
CA ARG A 107 -7.77 -7.08 -9.37
C ARG A 107 -9.19 -6.71 -9.78
N LEU A 108 -9.58 -5.44 -9.70
CA LEU A 108 -10.87 -4.98 -10.19
C LEU A 108 -11.01 -5.17 -11.71
N LEU A 109 -9.98 -4.80 -12.48
CA LEU A 109 -9.98 -4.96 -13.92
C LEU A 109 -10.00 -6.45 -14.35
N GLU A 110 -9.25 -7.31 -13.67
CA GLU A 110 -9.14 -8.72 -14.00
C GLU A 110 -10.33 -9.55 -13.51
N GLY A 111 -10.82 -9.27 -12.31
CA GLY A 111 -11.90 -10.01 -11.67
C GLY A 111 -13.30 -9.58 -12.13
N GLY A 112 -13.45 -8.34 -12.61
CA GLY A 112 -14.73 -7.81 -13.07
C GLY A 112 -15.81 -7.77 -11.98
N MET A 113 -15.43 -7.66 -10.70
CA MET A 113 -16.39 -7.64 -9.60
C MET A 113 -17.15 -6.32 -9.57
N TYR A 114 -18.49 -6.39 -9.53
CA TYR A 114 -19.38 -5.21 -9.55
C TYR A 114 -19.38 -4.47 -10.90
N GLU A 115 -19.20 -5.18 -12.01
CA GLU A 115 -19.25 -4.59 -13.33
C GLU A 115 -20.64 -4.05 -13.66
N ASP A 116 -20.71 -2.82 -14.15
CA ASP A 116 -21.94 -2.13 -14.58
C ASP A 116 -21.96 -1.90 -16.11
N VAL A 117 -20.93 -2.40 -16.80
CA VAL A 117 -20.80 -2.39 -18.25
C VAL A 117 -19.87 -3.49 -18.75
N ILE A 118 -20.23 -4.11 -19.87
CA ILE A 118 -19.42 -5.12 -20.57
C ILE A 118 -19.20 -4.67 -22.01
N PHE A 119 -17.94 -4.57 -22.44
CA PHE A 119 -17.61 -4.30 -23.84
C PHE A 119 -17.38 -5.61 -24.60
N SER A 120 -18.05 -5.76 -25.73
CA SER A 120 -17.89 -6.91 -26.64
C SER A 120 -17.15 -6.46 -27.90
N ILE A 121 -15.88 -6.85 -28.04
CA ILE A 121 -14.95 -6.39 -29.09
C ILE A 121 -14.25 -7.60 -29.71
N GLY A 122 -14.38 -7.79 -31.02
CA GLY A 122 -13.73 -8.90 -31.72
C GLY A 122 -14.11 -10.30 -31.21
N GLY A 123 -15.25 -10.44 -30.52
CA GLY A 123 -15.68 -11.68 -29.89
C GLY A 123 -15.20 -11.87 -28.44
N GLU A 124 -14.33 -10.98 -27.93
CA GLU A 124 -13.92 -10.95 -26.52
C GLU A 124 -14.84 -10.04 -25.70
N ARG A 125 -15.04 -10.40 -24.42
CA ARG A 125 -15.82 -9.63 -23.45
C ARG A 125 -14.89 -8.98 -22.42
N PHE A 126 -15.13 -7.70 -22.14
CA PHE A 126 -14.36 -6.89 -21.21
C PHE A 126 -15.31 -6.27 -20.18
N PRO A 127 -15.49 -6.89 -19.00
CA PRO A 127 -16.22 -6.27 -17.89
C PRO A 127 -15.47 -5.03 -17.39
N ALA A 128 -16.20 -3.97 -17.06
CA ALA A 128 -15.62 -2.72 -16.57
C ALA A 128 -16.63 -1.92 -15.71
N HIS A 129 -16.16 -0.78 -15.18
CA HIS A 129 -16.89 0.08 -14.26
C HIS A 129 -17.03 1.49 -14.85
N ARG A 130 -18.26 2.00 -15.00
CA ARG A 130 -18.55 3.33 -15.57
C ARG A 130 -17.96 4.44 -14.73
N CYS A 131 -17.98 4.30 -13.40
CA CYS A 131 -17.43 5.28 -12.46
C CYS A 131 -15.94 5.52 -12.72
N ILE A 132 -15.14 4.45 -12.82
CA ILE A 132 -13.69 4.50 -13.11
C ILE A 132 -13.45 5.06 -14.51
N LEU A 133 -14.12 4.53 -15.53
CA LEU A 133 -13.90 4.95 -16.92
C LEU A 133 -14.32 6.41 -17.15
N SER A 134 -15.38 6.88 -16.50
CA SER A 134 -15.85 8.26 -16.61
C SER A 134 -14.93 9.24 -15.90
N ALA A 135 -14.41 8.86 -14.72
CA ALA A 135 -13.45 9.66 -13.97
C ALA A 135 -12.12 9.82 -14.73
N ARG A 136 -11.70 8.77 -15.46
CA ARG A 136 -10.40 8.71 -16.13
C ARG A 136 -10.45 9.09 -17.61
N CYS A 137 -11.63 9.16 -18.22
CA CYS A 137 -11.77 9.48 -19.64
C CYS A 137 -13.09 10.18 -19.96
N SER A 138 -12.99 11.46 -20.35
CA SER A 138 -14.13 12.28 -20.76
C SER A 138 -14.88 11.74 -21.99
N TYR A 139 -14.19 11.00 -22.87
CA TYR A 139 -14.82 10.33 -24.01
C TYR A 139 -15.79 9.22 -23.56
N PHE A 140 -15.34 8.34 -22.65
CA PHE A 140 -16.20 7.32 -22.07
C PHE A 140 -17.36 7.95 -21.29
N ALA A 141 -17.06 8.94 -20.46
CA ALA A 141 -18.08 9.71 -19.74
C ALA A 141 -19.18 10.19 -20.71
N LYS A 142 -18.81 10.90 -21.79
CA LYS A 142 -19.79 11.40 -22.78
C LYS A 142 -20.58 10.29 -23.47
N LEU A 143 -19.95 9.17 -23.82
CA LEU A 143 -20.64 8.08 -24.51
C LEU A 143 -21.67 7.37 -23.62
N PHE A 144 -21.36 7.18 -22.34
CA PHE A 144 -22.33 6.60 -21.39
C PHE A 144 -23.58 7.47 -21.20
N HIS A 145 -23.50 8.78 -21.45
CA HIS A 145 -24.66 9.69 -21.44
C HIS A 145 -25.49 9.67 -22.70
N THR A 146 -24.85 9.34 -23.82
CA THR A 146 -25.42 9.53 -25.14
C THR A 146 -25.75 8.18 -25.74
N HIS A 147 -24.81 7.60 -26.48
CA HIS A 147 -25.02 6.39 -27.27
C HIS A 147 -25.12 5.12 -26.43
N TRP A 148 -24.50 5.08 -25.25
CA TRP A 148 -24.42 3.90 -24.37
C TRP A 148 -25.25 4.05 -23.08
N LYS A 149 -26.24 4.96 -23.10
CA LYS A 149 -27.10 5.21 -21.95
C LYS A 149 -27.95 3.97 -21.64
N GLY A 150 -27.83 3.47 -20.41
CA GLY A 150 -28.58 2.31 -19.91
C GLY A 150 -28.20 0.95 -20.53
N GLY A 151 -27.22 0.90 -21.43
CA GLY A 151 -26.79 -0.35 -22.07
C GLY A 151 -25.77 -1.09 -21.24
N MET A 152 -26.14 -2.21 -20.63
CA MET A 152 -25.22 -3.06 -19.84
C MET A 152 -24.16 -3.74 -20.71
N GLU A 153 -24.50 -4.11 -21.95
CA GLU A 153 -23.55 -4.70 -22.90
C GLU A 153 -23.39 -3.80 -24.14
N ILE A 154 -22.15 -3.41 -24.42
CA ILE A 154 -21.78 -2.48 -25.48
C ILE A 154 -20.95 -3.23 -26.52
N THR A 155 -21.54 -3.47 -27.69
CA THR A 155 -20.82 -4.08 -28.81
C THR A 155 -20.09 -3.03 -29.64
N VAL A 156 -18.76 -3.12 -29.70
CA VAL A 156 -17.93 -2.24 -30.53
C VAL A 156 -17.64 -2.93 -31.87
N LYS A 157 -18.37 -2.53 -32.93
CA LYS A 157 -18.28 -3.16 -34.26
C LYS A 157 -17.16 -2.59 -35.16
N ASN A 158 -16.26 -1.78 -34.62
CA ASN A 158 -15.20 -1.16 -35.43
C ASN A 158 -14.02 -2.13 -35.59
N PRO A 159 -13.70 -2.59 -36.81
CA PRO A 159 -12.65 -3.59 -37.04
C PRO A 159 -11.24 -3.07 -36.77
N SER A 160 -11.03 -1.74 -36.74
CA SER A 160 -9.76 -1.11 -36.38
C SER A 160 -9.52 -1.05 -34.86
N ILE A 161 -10.51 -1.43 -34.04
CA ILE A 161 -10.32 -1.56 -32.60
C ILE A 161 -10.03 -3.03 -32.29
N LEU A 162 -8.76 -3.33 -32.00
CA LEU A 162 -8.31 -4.66 -31.65
C LEU A 162 -8.56 -4.96 -30.15
N PRO A 163 -8.94 -6.20 -29.79
CA PRO A 163 -9.22 -6.56 -28.39
C PRO A 163 -8.04 -6.30 -27.44
N TRP A 164 -6.83 -6.65 -27.86
CA TRP A 164 -5.63 -6.49 -27.04
C TRP A 164 -5.28 -5.00 -26.81
N ALA A 165 -5.47 -4.13 -27.81
CA ALA A 165 -5.23 -2.70 -27.68
C ALA A 165 -6.25 -2.07 -26.73
N PHE A 166 -7.50 -2.53 -26.79
CA PHE A 166 -8.54 -2.13 -25.84
C PHE A 166 -8.20 -2.56 -24.41
N ARG A 167 -7.70 -3.78 -24.22
CA ARG A 167 -7.20 -4.27 -22.91
C ARG A 167 -6.10 -3.38 -22.35
N ALA A 168 -5.13 -2.98 -23.18
CA ALA A 168 -4.04 -2.11 -22.78
C ALA A 168 -4.53 -0.71 -22.37
N ILE A 169 -5.49 -0.13 -23.11
CA ILE A 169 -6.12 1.14 -22.73
C ILE A 169 -6.93 1.00 -21.43
N LEU A 170 -7.64 -0.11 -21.22
CA LEU A 170 -8.31 -0.35 -19.94
C LEU A 170 -7.30 -0.46 -18.79
N GLN A 171 -6.19 -1.18 -18.96
CA GLN A 171 -5.12 -1.26 -17.96
C GLN A 171 -4.65 0.15 -17.56
N TYR A 172 -4.38 1.01 -18.55
CA TYR A 172 -3.99 2.39 -18.30
C TYR A 172 -5.05 3.19 -17.55
N LEU A 173 -6.31 3.08 -17.94
CA LEU A 173 -7.39 3.81 -17.26
C LEU A 173 -7.55 3.38 -15.80
N TYR A 174 -7.35 2.09 -15.48
CA TYR A 174 -7.48 1.58 -14.12
C TYR A 174 -6.25 1.82 -13.27
N THR A 175 -5.05 1.61 -13.80
CA THR A 175 -3.81 1.51 -13.00
C THR A 175 -2.83 2.64 -13.26
N GLY A 176 -3.07 3.47 -14.29
CA GLY A 176 -2.10 4.45 -14.76
C GLY A 176 -0.92 3.83 -15.52
N GLN A 177 -0.85 2.50 -15.63
CA GLN A 177 0.23 1.78 -16.32
C GLN A 177 -0.16 1.30 -17.71
N LEU A 178 0.82 1.26 -18.60
CA LEU A 178 0.65 0.70 -19.95
C LEU A 178 1.85 -0.18 -20.28
N GLU A 179 1.64 -1.49 -20.45
CA GLU A 179 2.67 -2.42 -20.95
C GLU A 179 2.28 -2.94 -22.34
N VAL A 180 3.07 -2.57 -23.35
CA VAL A 180 2.80 -2.95 -24.75
C VAL A 180 4.11 -3.22 -25.49
N HIS A 181 4.12 -4.26 -26.32
CA HIS A 181 5.23 -4.54 -27.23
C HIS A 181 5.30 -3.48 -28.34
N LEU A 182 6.50 -3.02 -28.69
CA LEU A 182 6.68 -1.89 -29.61
C LEU A 182 6.03 -2.12 -30.98
N ASP A 183 6.12 -3.35 -31.51
CA ASP A 183 5.50 -3.75 -32.79
C ASP A 183 3.99 -3.47 -32.87
N TYR A 184 3.31 -3.39 -31.72
CA TYR A 184 1.87 -3.17 -31.64
C TYR A 184 1.51 -1.77 -31.17
N MET A 185 2.47 -0.90 -30.85
CA MET A 185 2.20 0.40 -30.22
C MET A 185 1.25 1.31 -31.01
N ASP A 186 1.29 1.23 -32.34
CA ASP A 186 0.46 2.07 -33.22
C ASP A 186 -1.04 1.84 -33.02
N ASP A 187 -1.46 0.62 -32.72
CA ASP A 187 -2.87 0.28 -32.47
C ASP A 187 -3.35 0.88 -31.13
N CYS A 188 -2.49 0.88 -30.10
CA CYS A 188 -2.75 1.57 -28.83
C CYS A 188 -2.85 3.08 -29.03
N LEU A 189 -1.93 3.68 -29.79
CA LEU A 189 -1.96 5.11 -30.11
C LEU A 189 -3.19 5.49 -30.93
N TYR A 190 -3.62 4.64 -31.86
CA TYR A 190 -4.86 4.82 -32.61
C TYR A 190 -6.07 4.89 -31.68
N LEU A 191 -6.20 3.93 -30.76
CA LEU A 191 -7.30 3.90 -29.80
C LEU A 191 -7.22 5.06 -28.80
N ALA A 192 -6.03 5.39 -28.29
CA ALA A 192 -5.82 6.52 -27.40
C ALA A 192 -6.27 7.86 -28.03
N ARG A 193 -5.96 8.08 -29.32
CA ARG A 193 -6.45 9.25 -30.09
C ARG A 193 -7.97 9.28 -30.17
N LYS A 194 -8.59 8.12 -30.42
CA LYS A 194 -10.04 8.01 -30.50
C LYS A 194 -10.72 8.29 -29.16
N CYS A 195 -10.10 7.85 -28.07
CA CYS A 195 -10.53 8.10 -26.69
C CYS A 195 -10.13 9.48 -26.15
N LYS A 196 -9.43 10.31 -26.95
CA LYS A 196 -8.92 11.65 -26.56
C LYS A 196 -8.02 11.62 -25.32
N LEU A 197 -7.15 10.62 -25.22
CA LEU A 197 -6.18 10.46 -24.14
C LEU A 197 -4.88 11.21 -24.48
N ASP A 198 -4.95 12.54 -24.57
CA ASP A 198 -3.84 13.39 -25.07
C ASP A 198 -2.57 13.26 -24.23
N LYS A 199 -2.71 13.15 -22.90
CA LYS A 199 -1.58 12.95 -21.99
C LYS A 199 -0.89 11.61 -22.22
N LEU A 200 -1.64 10.51 -22.31
CA LEU A 200 -1.09 9.19 -22.63
C LEU A 200 -0.30 9.21 -23.95
N ILE A 201 -0.85 9.88 -24.97
CA ILE A 201 -0.18 10.02 -26.26
C ILE A 201 1.14 10.78 -26.10
N ALA A 202 1.15 11.86 -25.33
CA ALA A 202 2.37 12.63 -25.05
C ALA A 202 3.42 11.78 -24.32
N ASP A 203 3.01 11.08 -23.26
CA ASP A 203 3.90 10.25 -22.42
C ASP A 203 4.50 9.08 -23.22
N VAL A 204 3.70 8.38 -24.02
CA VAL A 204 4.18 7.32 -24.94
C VAL A 204 5.19 7.92 -25.94
N THR A 205 4.85 9.06 -26.54
CA THR A 205 5.71 9.70 -27.56
C THR A 205 7.05 10.15 -26.97
N GLU A 206 7.04 10.71 -25.76
CA GLU A 206 8.26 11.07 -25.05
C GLU A 206 9.12 9.85 -24.72
N LYS A 207 8.49 8.76 -24.24
CA LYS A 207 9.20 7.54 -23.89
C LYS A 207 9.82 6.86 -25.11
N LEU A 208 9.12 6.82 -26.25
CA LEU A 208 9.66 6.31 -27.52
C LEU A 208 10.91 7.10 -27.95
N LYS A 209 10.89 8.43 -27.88
CA LYS A 209 12.07 9.26 -28.18
C LYS A 209 13.27 8.95 -27.27
N LYS A 210 13.02 8.71 -25.97
CA LYS A 210 14.07 8.32 -25.02
C LYS A 210 14.66 6.95 -25.38
N LEU A 211 13.82 5.99 -25.78
CA LEU A 211 14.27 4.66 -26.21
C LEU A 211 15.13 4.73 -27.47
N GLU A 212 14.72 5.48 -28.49
CA GLU A 212 15.52 5.70 -29.70
C GLU A 212 16.91 6.28 -29.37
N SER A 213 16.97 7.26 -28.46
CA SER A 213 18.23 7.84 -28.01
C SER A 213 19.10 6.82 -27.26
N PHE A 214 18.50 5.93 -26.46
CA PHE A 214 19.21 4.93 -25.69
C PHE A 214 19.83 3.84 -26.57
N GLU A 215 19.06 3.30 -27.53
CA GLU A 215 19.55 2.29 -28.48
C GLU A 215 20.71 2.83 -29.32
N SER A 216 20.67 4.13 -29.67
CA SER A 216 21.77 4.79 -30.37
C SER A 216 23.10 4.80 -29.59
N THR A 217 23.04 4.77 -28.25
CA THR A 217 24.22 4.78 -27.37
C THR A 217 24.76 3.39 -27.02
N LYS A 218 23.97 2.34 -27.21
CA LYS A 218 24.32 0.95 -26.84
C LYS A 218 24.01 -0.03 -27.99
N PRO A 219 24.89 -0.12 -29.00
CA PRO A 219 24.68 -1.03 -30.12
C PRO A 219 24.64 -2.49 -29.65
N GLY A 220 23.55 -3.21 -30.00
CA GLY A 220 23.31 -4.60 -29.63
C GLY A 220 22.24 -4.82 -28.56
N VAL A 221 21.69 -3.75 -27.96
CA VAL A 221 20.53 -3.80 -27.06
C VAL A 221 19.30 -3.27 -27.81
N SER A 222 18.27 -4.11 -27.97
CA SER A 222 16.98 -3.71 -28.52
C SER A 222 15.91 -3.78 -27.44
N VAL A 223 15.22 -2.67 -27.20
CA VAL A 223 14.08 -2.64 -26.29
C VAL A 223 12.85 -3.10 -27.06
N THR A 224 12.23 -4.20 -26.64
CA THR A 224 11.08 -4.78 -27.36
C THR A 224 9.73 -4.40 -26.74
N LYS A 225 9.73 -3.98 -25.48
CA LYS A 225 8.54 -3.60 -24.71
C LYS A 225 8.65 -2.18 -24.20
N LEU A 226 7.54 -1.45 -24.29
CA LEU A 226 7.36 -0.17 -23.64
C LEU A 226 6.46 -0.36 -22.43
N VAL A 227 6.97 0.03 -21.26
CA VAL A 227 6.23 0.06 -20.00
C VAL A 227 6.08 1.53 -19.62
N LEU A 228 4.87 2.06 -19.44
CA LEU A 228 4.63 3.34 -18.78
C LEU A 228 4.17 3.09 -17.36
N GLU A 229 4.73 3.86 -16.44
CA GLU A 229 4.39 3.83 -15.02
C GLU A 229 4.21 5.28 -14.56
N ASP A 230 3.06 5.58 -13.96
CA ASP A 230 2.90 6.80 -13.17
C ASP A 230 3.56 6.58 -11.82
N ILE A 231 4.85 6.91 -11.73
CA ILE A 231 5.69 6.64 -10.55
C ILE A 231 5.12 7.27 -9.26
N ASN A 232 4.30 8.32 -9.36
CA ASN A 232 3.74 9.01 -8.20
C ASN A 232 2.23 8.81 -8.04
N MET A 233 1.55 8.09 -8.94
CA MET A 233 0.09 7.88 -8.96
C MET A 233 -0.75 9.15 -8.81
N GLN A 234 -0.18 10.34 -9.04
CA GLN A 234 -0.80 11.62 -8.68
C GLN A 234 -2.06 11.87 -9.51
N GLU A 235 -2.03 11.54 -10.79
CA GLU A 235 -3.19 11.76 -11.66
C GLU A 235 -4.30 10.75 -11.37
N LEU A 236 -3.92 9.51 -11.07
CA LEU A 236 -4.84 8.45 -10.72
C LEU A 236 -5.58 8.78 -9.42
N GLN A 237 -4.82 9.13 -8.38
CA GLN A 237 -5.36 9.56 -7.09
C GLN A 237 -6.21 10.82 -7.23
N LEU A 238 -5.80 11.82 -8.02
CA LEU A 238 -6.60 13.03 -8.25
C LEU A 238 -7.94 12.72 -8.94
N ALA A 239 -7.94 11.82 -9.94
CA ALA A 239 -9.18 11.45 -10.62
C ALA A 239 -10.15 10.74 -9.67
N PHE A 240 -9.65 9.88 -8.78
CA PHE A 240 -10.50 9.21 -7.79
C PHE A 240 -10.83 10.09 -6.59
N ARG A 241 -10.02 11.11 -6.29
CA ARG A 241 -10.39 12.19 -5.37
C ARG A 241 -11.63 12.91 -5.84
N HIS A 242 -11.69 13.31 -7.12
CA HIS A 242 -12.89 13.93 -7.68
C HIS A 242 -14.12 13.02 -7.58
N LEU A 243 -13.92 11.70 -7.71
CA LEU A 243 -14.98 10.73 -7.52
C LEU A 243 -15.43 10.63 -6.06
N ALA A 244 -14.51 10.77 -5.10
CA ALA A 244 -14.81 10.90 -3.68
C ALA A 244 -15.55 12.22 -3.37
N ASP A 245 -15.15 13.34 -3.99
CA ASP A 245 -15.82 14.64 -3.85
C ASP A 245 -17.27 14.57 -4.33
N LEU A 246 -17.55 13.83 -5.41
CA LEU A 246 -18.90 13.56 -5.90
C LEU A 246 -19.70 12.65 -4.96
N ALA A 247 -19.03 11.78 -4.20
CA ALA A 247 -19.67 10.89 -3.22
C ALA A 247 -20.01 11.60 -1.90
N LEU A 248 -19.36 12.74 -1.62
CA LEU A 248 -19.53 13.49 -0.38
C LEU A 248 -20.90 14.21 -0.32
N PRO A 249 -21.59 14.22 0.83
CA PRO A 249 -22.76 15.06 1.05
C PRO A 249 -22.45 16.53 0.82
N ARG A 250 -23.34 17.25 0.13
CA ARG A 250 -23.15 18.67 -0.22
C ARG A 250 -22.97 19.56 1.01
N GLU A 251 -23.59 19.18 2.12
CA GLU A 251 -23.55 19.89 3.39
C GLU A 251 -22.17 19.84 4.05
N LEU A 252 -21.36 18.84 3.70
CA LEU A 252 -20.01 18.63 4.26
C LEU A 252 -18.91 19.12 3.30
N CYS A 253 -19.26 19.56 2.10
CA CYS A 253 -18.30 20.17 1.18
C CYS A 253 -17.77 21.48 1.77
N ALA A 254 -16.46 21.53 2.05
CA ALA A 254 -15.79 22.72 2.59
C ALA A 254 -15.78 23.94 1.62
N MET A 255 -16.26 23.78 0.39
CA MET A 255 -16.34 24.84 -0.60
C MET A 255 -17.74 25.49 -0.55
N PRO A 256 -17.86 26.81 -0.26
CA PRO A 256 -19.11 27.51 -0.50
C PRO A 256 -19.36 27.47 -2.02
N LEU A 257 -20.47 26.88 -2.42
CA LEU A 257 -20.90 26.75 -3.82
C LEU A 257 -21.38 28.11 -4.39
N GLY A 258 -20.55 29.14 -4.25
CA GLY A 258 -20.80 30.51 -4.72
C GLY A 258 -19.85 30.99 -5.82
N GLU A 259 -18.77 30.25 -6.12
CA GLU A 259 -17.78 30.63 -7.15
C GLU A 259 -17.32 29.45 -8.02
N LEU A 260 -18.23 28.56 -8.44
CA LEU A 260 -17.99 27.78 -9.64
C LEU A 260 -18.81 28.41 -10.77
N PRO A 261 -18.19 29.00 -11.80
CA PRO A 261 -18.90 29.68 -12.90
C PRO A 261 -19.82 28.75 -13.72
N PHE A 262 -19.77 27.44 -13.45
CA PHE A 262 -20.60 26.42 -14.08
C PHE A 262 -20.91 25.35 -13.02
N GLU A 263 -22.18 24.98 -12.82
CA GLU A 263 -22.49 23.67 -12.25
C GLU A 263 -21.84 22.62 -13.17
N PRO A 264 -21.05 21.66 -12.66
CA PRO A 264 -20.54 20.60 -13.51
C PRO A 264 -21.74 19.88 -14.11
N GLU A 265 -21.91 20.03 -15.43
CA GLU A 265 -22.94 19.36 -16.21
C GLU A 265 -22.88 17.86 -15.91
N PHE A 266 -23.78 17.41 -15.04
CA PHE A 266 -24.14 16.02 -14.74
C PHE A 266 -23.08 14.97 -15.11
N LEU A 267 -22.06 14.82 -14.26
CA LEU A 267 -21.45 13.49 -14.12
C LEU A 267 -22.39 12.69 -13.20
N PRO A 268 -23.12 11.69 -13.71
CA PRO A 268 -23.85 10.74 -12.90
C PRO A 268 -22.79 10.04 -12.09
N ILE A 269 -23.05 10.05 -10.80
CA ILE A 269 -22.13 9.52 -9.83
C ILE A 269 -22.03 8.00 -10.05
N TYR A 270 -23.00 7.35 -10.72
CA TYR A 270 -23.07 5.88 -10.84
C TYR A 270 -22.95 5.20 -9.46
N ALA A 271 -23.39 5.90 -8.41
CA ALA A 271 -23.46 5.35 -7.07
C ALA A 271 -24.44 4.17 -7.06
N ASP A 272 -23.97 3.06 -6.53
CA ASP A 272 -24.69 1.80 -6.38
C ASP A 272 -24.87 1.42 -4.89
N ILE A 273 -24.40 2.27 -3.98
CA ILE A 273 -24.64 2.20 -2.54
C ILE A 273 -24.69 3.60 -1.90
N CYS A 274 -25.53 3.76 -0.87
CA CYS A 274 -25.56 4.94 -0.03
C CYS A 274 -25.23 4.58 1.41
N PHE A 275 -24.28 5.28 2.02
CA PHE A 275 -24.04 5.20 3.47
C PHE A 275 -24.69 6.40 4.15
N SER A 276 -25.52 6.15 5.16
CA SER A 276 -26.11 7.19 5.99
C SER A 276 -25.35 7.26 7.32
N VAL A 277 -24.71 8.41 7.58
CA VAL A 277 -23.87 8.66 8.76
C VAL A 277 -24.29 9.98 9.37
N GLU A 278 -24.71 10.01 10.63
CA GLU A 278 -25.23 11.21 11.32
C GLU A 278 -26.31 11.98 10.53
N GLY A 279 -27.12 11.26 9.73
CA GLY A 279 -28.15 11.85 8.87
C GLY A 279 -27.64 12.40 7.54
N HIS A 280 -26.33 12.42 7.30
CA HIS A 280 -25.73 12.74 6.02
C HIS A 280 -25.70 11.53 5.08
N ARG A 281 -25.86 11.77 3.78
CA ARG A 281 -25.94 10.73 2.74
C ARG A 281 -24.72 10.73 1.84
N PHE A 282 -23.88 9.71 1.97
CA PHE A 282 -22.71 9.49 1.14
C PHE A 282 -23.09 8.59 -0.03
N LEU A 283 -22.95 9.07 -1.28
CA LEU A 283 -23.34 8.35 -2.49
C LEU A 283 -22.11 7.65 -3.08
N CYS A 284 -21.92 6.39 -2.73
CA CYS A 284 -20.66 5.67 -2.90
C CYS A 284 -20.75 4.53 -3.91
N HIS A 285 -19.60 3.89 -4.14
CA HIS A 285 -19.44 2.80 -5.09
C HIS A 285 -18.98 1.51 -4.39
N LYS A 286 -19.75 0.43 -4.56
CA LYS A 286 -19.43 -0.89 -4.00
C LYS A 286 -18.07 -1.38 -4.46
N VAL A 287 -17.70 -1.11 -5.71
CA VAL A 287 -16.42 -1.51 -6.29
C VAL A 287 -15.22 -1.02 -5.46
N PHE A 288 -15.27 0.18 -4.90
CA PHE A 288 -14.21 0.72 -4.06
C PHE A 288 -14.31 0.20 -2.62
N PHE A 289 -15.48 0.30 -2.00
CA PHE A 289 -15.65 -0.09 -0.60
C PHE A 289 -15.41 -1.59 -0.39
N CYS A 290 -16.03 -2.45 -1.20
CA CYS A 290 -15.90 -3.91 -1.07
C CYS A 290 -14.57 -4.43 -1.63
N GLY A 291 -13.93 -3.71 -2.55
CA GLY A 291 -12.62 -4.10 -3.07
C GLY A 291 -11.46 -3.74 -2.14
N ARG A 292 -11.67 -2.78 -1.23
CA ARG A 292 -10.65 -2.26 -0.30
C ARG A 292 -10.84 -2.73 1.15
N SER A 293 -12.04 -3.14 1.52
CA SER A 293 -12.39 -3.56 2.88
C SER A 293 -13.16 -4.87 2.87
N ASP A 294 -12.62 -5.86 3.59
CA ASP A 294 -13.32 -7.12 3.83
C ASP A 294 -14.54 -6.94 4.73
N TYR A 295 -14.57 -5.92 5.58
CA TYR A 295 -15.76 -5.56 6.36
C TYR A 295 -16.91 -5.14 5.44
N PHE A 296 -16.70 -4.17 4.54
CA PHE A 296 -17.77 -3.73 3.63
C PHE A 296 -18.18 -4.83 2.63
N LYS A 297 -17.25 -5.70 2.26
CA LYS A 297 -17.55 -6.89 1.45
C LYS A 297 -18.43 -7.88 2.21
N ALA A 298 -18.15 -8.13 3.49
CA ALA A 298 -18.95 -9.00 4.34
C ALA A 298 -20.32 -8.38 4.62
N LEU A 299 -20.40 -7.06 4.80
CA LEU A 299 -21.63 -6.29 5.03
C LEU A 299 -22.69 -6.45 3.92
N GLN A 300 -22.24 -6.71 2.68
CA GLN A 300 -23.13 -7.02 1.56
C GLN A 300 -23.72 -8.44 1.64
N ILE A 301 -23.03 -9.37 2.30
CA ILE A 301 -23.42 -10.78 2.40
C ILE A 301 -24.30 -10.99 3.64
N ASP A 302 -23.92 -10.39 4.76
CA ASP A 302 -24.62 -10.46 6.03
C ASP A 302 -24.64 -9.06 6.64
N HIS A 303 -25.81 -8.56 7.04
CA HIS A 303 -26.02 -7.14 7.33
C HIS A 303 -25.56 -6.69 8.72
N PHE A 304 -24.74 -7.49 9.44
CA PHE A 304 -24.08 -7.26 10.76
C PHE A 304 -24.77 -6.37 11.82
N GLY A 305 -26.09 -6.18 11.75
CA GLY A 305 -26.85 -5.28 12.62
C GLY A 305 -27.09 -3.88 12.03
N GLU A 306 -26.44 -3.52 10.92
CA GLU A 306 -26.76 -2.33 10.14
C GLU A 306 -28.14 -2.47 9.51
N SER A 307 -28.97 -1.44 9.69
CA SER A 307 -30.29 -1.41 9.05
C SER A 307 -30.09 -1.19 7.54
N THR A 308 -30.74 -2.00 6.71
CA THR A 308 -30.79 -1.77 5.27
C THR A 308 -32.16 -1.24 4.89
N ALA A 309 -32.21 -0.04 4.32
CA ALA A 309 -33.41 0.47 3.66
C ALA A 309 -33.18 0.56 2.15
N SER A 310 -34.22 0.30 1.37
CA SER A 310 -34.20 0.57 -0.06
C SER A 310 -35.01 1.84 -0.30
N GLU A 311 -34.34 2.94 -0.64
CA GLU A 311 -35.01 4.13 -1.18
C GLU A 311 -34.95 4.08 -2.71
N GLY A 312 -35.94 3.43 -3.32
CA GLY A 312 -35.90 3.11 -4.75
C GLY A 312 -34.92 1.97 -5.05
N ASP A 313 -34.13 2.10 -6.12
CA ASP A 313 -33.15 1.10 -6.58
C ASP A 313 -31.77 1.18 -5.86
N LEU A 314 -31.56 2.19 -5.00
CA LEU A 314 -30.27 2.40 -4.32
C LEU A 314 -30.32 1.85 -2.87
N PRO A 315 -29.47 0.86 -2.52
CA PRO A 315 -29.41 0.35 -1.15
C PRO A 315 -28.79 1.40 -0.21
N VAL A 316 -29.44 1.63 0.94
CA VAL A 316 -28.99 2.53 2.00
C VAL A 316 -28.55 1.71 3.21
N VAL A 317 -27.31 1.91 3.64
CA VAL A 317 -26.71 1.30 4.82
C VAL A 317 -26.53 2.36 5.90
N PHE A 318 -27.11 2.14 7.07
CA PHE A 318 -26.93 3.03 8.22
C PHE A 318 -25.68 2.64 9.00
N ILE A 319 -24.73 3.57 9.06
CA ILE A 319 -23.50 3.43 9.85
C ILE A 319 -23.71 4.15 11.17
N HIS A 320 -23.46 3.44 12.26
CA HIS A 320 -23.61 3.95 13.63
C HIS A 320 -22.23 4.18 14.28
N ASP A 321 -22.23 4.92 15.38
CA ASP A 321 -21.06 5.13 16.26
C ASP A 321 -19.82 5.75 15.60
N ILE A 322 -19.97 6.37 14.43
CA ILE A 322 -18.93 7.12 13.73
C ILE A 322 -19.49 8.46 13.27
N SER A 323 -18.70 9.52 13.43
CA SER A 323 -19.06 10.85 12.94
C SER A 323 -18.88 10.98 11.43
N ALA A 324 -19.62 11.91 10.83
CA ALA A 324 -19.54 12.16 9.40
C ALA A 324 -18.15 12.65 8.96
N ASP A 325 -17.39 13.36 9.82
CA ASP A 325 -16.01 13.76 9.53
C ASP A 325 -15.06 12.56 9.45
N ILE A 326 -15.16 11.63 10.40
CA ILE A 326 -14.32 10.43 10.43
C ILE A 326 -14.65 9.53 9.23
N PHE A 327 -15.94 9.35 8.92
CA PHE A 327 -16.34 8.59 7.73
C PHE A 327 -15.87 9.25 6.43
N THR A 328 -15.86 10.58 6.37
CA THR A 328 -15.31 11.34 5.23
C THR A 328 -13.84 10.99 5.01
N ARG A 329 -13.02 10.94 6.06
CA ARG A 329 -11.59 10.57 5.97
C ARG A 329 -11.40 9.14 5.50
N VAL A 330 -12.20 8.20 6.03
CA VAL A 330 -12.23 6.80 5.59
C VAL A 330 -12.60 6.69 4.10
N MET A 331 -13.63 7.42 3.66
CA MET A 331 -14.08 7.44 2.28
C MET A 331 -12.97 7.94 1.34
N TYR A 332 -12.33 9.06 1.66
CA TYR A 332 -11.19 9.56 0.87
C TYR A 332 -10.07 8.52 0.79
N TYR A 333 -9.72 7.86 1.89
CA TYR A 333 -8.71 6.79 1.85
C TYR A 333 -9.12 5.63 0.93
N ILE A 334 -10.40 5.22 0.96
CA ILE A 334 -10.91 4.14 0.11
C ILE A 334 -10.76 4.48 -1.38
N TYR A 335 -11.02 5.73 -1.78
CA TYR A 335 -10.94 6.15 -3.18
C TYR A 335 -9.55 6.58 -3.67
N GLN A 336 -8.67 7.14 -2.84
CA GLN A 336 -7.40 7.71 -3.33
C GLN A 336 -6.17 7.25 -2.52
N ASP A 337 -6.31 6.22 -1.67
CA ASP A 337 -5.24 5.67 -0.81
C ASP A 337 -4.56 6.72 0.09
N SER A 338 -5.24 7.84 0.33
CA SER A 338 -4.76 8.94 1.17
C SER A 338 -5.93 9.72 1.77
N CYS A 339 -5.71 10.29 2.94
CA CYS A 339 -6.66 11.16 3.60
C CYS A 339 -5.92 12.20 4.43
N GLU A 340 -6.59 13.32 4.70
CA GLU A 340 -6.06 14.35 5.60
C GLU A 340 -6.21 13.85 7.04
N LEU A 341 -5.13 13.95 7.83
CA LEU A 341 -5.08 13.53 9.23
C LEU A 341 -4.52 14.67 10.08
N SER A 342 -5.11 14.89 11.24
CA SER A 342 -4.68 15.87 12.23
C SER A 342 -4.62 15.22 13.62
N LYS A 343 -3.98 15.89 14.59
CA LYS A 343 -3.83 15.36 15.96
C LYS A 343 -5.17 15.08 16.63
N GLU A 344 -6.19 15.87 16.30
CA GLU A 344 -7.50 15.84 16.92
C GLU A 344 -8.33 14.63 16.49
N VAL A 345 -8.12 14.12 15.27
CA VAL A 345 -8.96 13.08 14.65
C VAL A 345 -8.23 11.76 14.41
N VAL A 346 -6.90 11.74 14.47
CA VAL A 346 -6.11 10.57 14.03
C VAL A 346 -6.42 9.28 14.80
N TYR A 347 -6.74 9.38 16.09
CA TYR A 347 -7.11 8.24 16.92
C TYR A 347 -8.50 7.69 16.55
N ASP A 348 -9.48 8.58 16.32
CA ASP A 348 -10.82 8.16 15.88
C ASP A 348 -10.77 7.52 14.48
N VAL A 349 -9.95 8.07 13.58
CA VAL A 349 -9.70 7.44 12.27
C VAL A 349 -8.98 6.11 12.42
N LEU A 350 -8.05 5.96 13.37
CA LEU A 350 -7.38 4.69 13.64
C LEU A 350 -8.37 3.62 14.12
N CYS A 351 -9.28 3.97 15.03
CA CYS A 351 -10.36 3.10 15.47
C CYS A 351 -11.25 2.67 14.30
N ALA A 352 -11.68 3.64 13.47
CA ALA A 352 -12.49 3.34 12.28
C ALA A 352 -11.74 2.48 11.26
N ALA A 353 -10.44 2.72 11.07
CA ALA A 353 -9.60 1.94 10.17
C ALA A 353 -9.47 0.48 10.63
N ASP A 354 -9.36 0.24 11.94
CA ASP A 354 -9.35 -1.11 12.50
C ASP A 354 -10.72 -1.79 12.35
N MET A 355 -11.80 -1.10 12.73
CA MET A 355 -13.16 -1.60 12.62
C MET A 355 -13.54 -1.99 11.17
N TYR A 356 -13.14 -1.16 10.21
CA TYR A 356 -13.40 -1.39 8.79
C TYR A 356 -12.35 -2.26 8.08
N LEU A 357 -11.41 -2.86 8.82
CA LEU A 357 -10.37 -3.74 8.29
C LEU A 357 -9.56 -3.07 7.16
N LEU A 358 -9.10 -1.85 7.40
CA LEU A 358 -8.32 -1.02 6.47
C LEU A 358 -6.87 -0.90 6.95
N PRO A 359 -6.01 -1.94 6.77
CA PRO A 359 -4.66 -1.95 7.30
C PRO A 359 -3.78 -0.82 6.75
N GLY A 360 -3.98 -0.42 5.49
CA GLY A 360 -3.25 0.71 4.92
C GLY A 360 -3.59 2.05 5.58
N LEU A 361 -4.85 2.27 5.98
CA LEU A 361 -5.26 3.46 6.71
C LEU A 361 -4.70 3.45 8.14
N LYS A 362 -4.70 2.29 8.80
CA LYS A 362 -4.05 2.14 10.12
C LYS A 362 -2.57 2.55 10.06
N ARG A 363 -1.85 2.17 9.00
CA ARG A 363 -0.46 2.60 8.77
C ARG A 363 -0.34 4.11 8.53
N LEU A 364 -1.27 4.73 7.81
CA LEU A 364 -1.28 6.19 7.64
C LEU A 364 -1.50 6.91 8.97
N CYS A 365 -2.44 6.44 9.80
CA CYS A 365 -2.64 6.94 11.16
C CYS A 365 -1.38 6.77 12.00
N ALA A 366 -0.74 5.60 11.96
CA ALA A 366 0.50 5.33 12.69
C ALA A 366 1.64 6.30 12.30
N ASN A 367 1.85 6.51 11.00
CA ASN A 367 2.86 7.44 10.49
C ASN A 367 2.55 8.91 10.86
N CYS A 368 1.28 9.25 11.06
CA CYS A 368 0.87 10.57 11.53
C CYS A 368 1.12 10.71 13.04
N ILE A 369 0.73 9.71 13.83
CA ILE A 369 0.94 9.65 15.29
C ILE A 369 2.44 9.73 15.62
N SER A 370 3.30 9.03 14.86
CA SER A 370 4.75 9.03 15.11
C SER A 370 5.40 10.42 14.98
N GLN A 371 4.79 11.35 14.25
CA GLN A 371 5.30 12.73 14.10
C GLN A 371 5.08 13.58 15.36
N PHE A 372 4.31 13.08 16.32
CA PHE A 372 3.92 13.79 17.52
C PHE A 372 4.45 13.14 18.80
N LEU A 373 5.40 12.21 18.68
CA LEU A 373 6.07 11.58 19.81
C LEU A 373 6.80 12.62 20.66
N ASP A 374 6.59 12.55 21.96
CA ASP A 374 7.31 13.30 22.98
C ASP A 374 7.45 12.46 24.26
N CYS A 375 8.29 12.92 25.19
CA CYS A 375 8.56 12.21 26.44
C CYS A 375 7.27 11.96 27.23
N SER A 376 6.28 12.85 27.19
CA SER A 376 5.03 12.72 27.96
C SER A 376 4.00 11.76 27.36
N ASN A 377 4.16 11.36 26.09
CA ASN A 377 3.15 10.58 25.37
C ASN A 377 3.66 9.25 24.81
N VAL A 378 4.98 9.05 24.73
CA VAL A 378 5.58 7.88 24.06
C VAL A 378 5.10 6.55 24.64
N VAL A 379 4.94 6.47 25.96
CA VAL A 379 4.49 5.25 26.65
C VAL A 379 3.03 4.93 26.30
N GLN A 380 2.16 5.94 26.25
CA GLN A 380 0.76 5.75 25.86
C GLN A 380 0.61 5.44 24.36
N ILE A 381 1.44 6.04 23.51
CA ILE A 381 1.47 5.74 22.07
C ILE A 381 1.98 4.31 21.84
N LEU A 382 2.96 3.84 22.61
CA LEU A 382 3.43 2.44 22.58
C LEU A 382 2.29 1.46 22.92
N ARG A 383 1.53 1.73 23.99
CA ARG A 383 0.32 0.93 24.33
C ARG A 383 -0.68 0.93 23.18
N THR A 384 -0.90 2.08 22.55
CA THR A 384 -1.79 2.21 21.40
C THR A 384 -1.27 1.40 20.19
N ALA A 385 0.03 1.45 19.93
CA ALA A 385 0.66 0.69 18.85
C ALA A 385 0.43 -0.82 19.02
N ARG A 386 0.61 -1.33 20.24
CA ARG A 386 0.35 -2.74 20.58
C ARG A 386 -1.14 -3.10 20.45
N LEU A 387 -2.03 -2.27 21.00
CA LEU A 387 -3.49 -2.49 20.92
C LEU A 387 -3.98 -2.64 19.47
N PHE A 388 -3.45 -1.81 18.57
CA PHE A 388 -3.80 -1.84 17.15
C PHE A 388 -2.87 -2.70 16.30
N ASN A 389 -1.95 -3.48 16.88
CA ASN A 389 -0.97 -4.30 16.14
C ASN A 389 -0.19 -3.50 15.07
N LEU A 390 0.45 -2.40 15.48
CA LEU A 390 1.21 -1.47 14.65
C LEU A 390 2.72 -1.61 14.92
N PRO A 391 3.40 -2.66 14.41
CA PRO A 391 4.77 -2.98 14.79
C PRO A 391 5.78 -1.90 14.43
N ARG A 392 5.54 -1.15 13.35
CA ARG A 392 6.41 -0.05 12.95
C ARG A 392 6.32 1.14 13.92
N LEU A 393 5.12 1.44 14.43
CA LEU A 393 4.95 2.51 15.41
C LEU A 393 5.54 2.10 16.76
N GLU A 394 5.37 0.83 17.14
CA GLU A 394 6.01 0.26 18.33
C GLU A 394 7.54 0.37 18.25
N ASP A 395 8.15 0.03 17.11
CA ASP A 395 9.59 0.19 16.88
C ASP A 395 10.03 1.67 16.97
N GLN A 396 9.26 2.59 16.38
CA GLN A 396 9.50 4.03 16.49
C GLN A 396 9.38 4.55 17.93
N CYS A 397 8.47 4.01 18.73
CA CYS A 397 8.38 4.32 20.16
C CYS A 397 9.59 3.80 20.92
N ALA A 398 10.05 2.57 20.65
CA ALA A 398 11.24 2.02 21.28
C ALA A 398 12.52 2.80 20.92
N GLU A 399 12.64 3.21 19.65
CA GLU A 399 13.72 4.10 19.18
C GLU A 399 13.69 5.44 19.92
N PHE A 400 12.51 6.05 20.07
CA PHE A 400 12.34 7.29 20.83
C PHE A 400 12.75 7.12 22.31
N ILE A 401 12.28 6.05 22.97
CA ILE A 401 12.62 5.75 24.37
C ILE A 401 14.13 5.55 24.54
N ALA A 402 14.80 4.90 23.59
CA ALA A 402 16.25 4.72 23.64
C ALA A 402 17.00 6.07 23.55
N ASN A 403 16.50 7.00 22.73
CA ASN A 403 17.10 8.32 22.55
C ASN A 403 16.94 9.20 23.80
N ASP A 404 15.74 9.26 24.37
CA ASP A 404 15.39 10.12 25.51
C ASP A 404 15.19 9.32 26.82
N LEU A 405 16.01 8.27 27.00
CA LEU A 405 15.86 7.31 28.08
C LEU A 405 15.89 7.98 29.46
N GLU A 406 16.77 8.95 29.71
CA GLU A 406 16.92 9.54 31.05
C GLU A 406 15.63 10.19 31.56
N GLU A 407 14.79 10.71 30.66
CA GLU A 407 13.51 11.32 31.02
C GLU A 407 12.40 10.27 31.14
N VAL A 408 12.28 9.37 30.16
CA VAL A 408 11.19 8.37 30.12
C VAL A 408 11.33 7.33 31.24
N ILE A 409 12.56 6.96 31.60
CA ILE A 409 12.81 5.93 32.61
C ILE A 409 12.31 6.35 34.01
N MET A 410 12.11 7.65 34.24
CA MET A 410 11.59 8.17 35.51
C MET A 410 10.05 8.12 35.60
N GLN A 411 9.37 7.76 34.52
CA GLN A 411 7.91 7.75 34.44
C GLN A 411 7.33 6.46 35.02
N GLU A 412 6.30 6.58 35.86
CA GLU A 412 5.61 5.44 36.45
C GLU A 412 4.99 4.53 35.38
N GLU A 413 4.44 5.14 34.33
CA GLU A 413 3.81 4.44 33.21
C GLU A 413 4.80 3.54 32.46
N PHE A 414 6.08 3.95 32.35
CA PHE A 414 7.13 3.12 31.76
C PHE A 414 7.42 1.90 32.64
N HIS A 415 7.53 2.09 33.97
CA HIS A 415 7.70 0.99 34.90
C HIS A 415 6.54 -0.02 34.86
N GLU A 416 5.30 0.45 34.66
CA GLU A 416 4.14 -0.42 34.50
C GLU A 416 4.27 -1.31 33.26
N ILE A 417 4.61 -0.75 32.10
CA ILE A 417 4.81 -1.54 30.88
C ILE A 417 5.93 -2.58 31.06
N VAL A 418 7.03 -2.21 31.70
CA VAL A 418 8.15 -3.16 31.95
C VAL A 418 7.68 -4.33 32.82
N LYS A 419 6.85 -4.07 33.85
CA LYS A 419 6.28 -5.14 34.69
C LYS A 419 5.27 -6.00 33.94
N GLU A 420 4.46 -5.39 33.08
CA GLU A 420 3.49 -6.11 32.24
C GLU A 420 4.21 -7.06 31.28
N ASP A 421 5.20 -6.58 30.52
CA ASP A 421 6.01 -7.39 29.61
C ASP A 421 6.74 -8.51 30.36
N ALA A 422 7.28 -8.22 31.55
CA ALA A 422 7.93 -9.25 32.38
C ALA A 422 6.96 -10.33 32.88
N ALA A 423 5.69 -9.98 33.10
CA ALA A 423 4.66 -10.93 33.56
C ALA A 423 4.12 -11.83 32.43
N GLU A 424 4.23 -11.42 31.18
CA GLU A 424 3.84 -12.25 30.03
C GLU A 424 4.78 -13.44 29.79
N VAL A 425 6.01 -13.36 30.30
CA VAL A 425 6.99 -14.45 30.29
C VAL A 425 6.63 -15.51 31.35
N LYS A 426 5.98 -16.59 30.93
CA LYS A 426 5.68 -17.75 31.80
C LYS A 426 6.96 -18.54 32.15
N ASP A 427 7.09 -18.90 33.42
CA ASP A 427 8.22 -19.68 33.96
C ASP A 427 9.59 -19.01 33.73
N ARG A 428 9.65 -17.69 33.98
CA ARG A 428 10.82 -16.83 33.73
C ARG A 428 12.12 -17.43 34.30
N GLN A 429 13.08 -17.66 33.43
CA GLN A 429 14.48 -17.97 33.74
C GLN A 429 15.34 -16.70 33.70
N GLU A 430 16.54 -16.76 34.28
CA GLU A 430 17.48 -15.63 34.33
C GLU A 430 17.98 -15.13 32.95
N THR A 431 17.54 -15.76 31.86
CA THR A 431 17.93 -15.41 30.49
C THR A 431 16.77 -14.94 29.65
N ASP A 432 15.57 -14.89 30.23
CA ASP A 432 14.36 -14.54 29.48
C ASP A 432 14.25 -13.03 29.31
N THR A 433 13.96 -12.66 28.08
CA THR A 433 13.97 -11.28 27.58
C THR A 433 12.65 -10.58 27.88
N ILE A 434 12.72 -9.33 28.34
CA ILE A 434 11.55 -8.45 28.48
C ILE A 434 11.44 -7.65 27.18
N ASP A 435 10.34 -7.82 26.45
CA ASP A 435 10.21 -7.37 25.05
C ASP A 435 10.53 -5.87 24.82
N ILE A 436 9.97 -4.97 25.65
CA ILE A 436 10.28 -3.53 25.54
C ILE A 436 11.74 -3.21 25.88
N ILE A 437 12.31 -3.88 26.88
CA ILE A 437 13.70 -3.67 27.28
C ILE A 437 14.65 -4.13 26.18
N ASP A 438 14.35 -5.27 25.56
CA ASP A 438 15.11 -5.79 24.43
C ASP A 438 15.05 -4.86 23.22
N SER A 439 13.87 -4.30 22.94
CA SER A 439 13.69 -3.32 21.86
C SER A 439 14.49 -2.04 22.12
N VAL A 440 14.49 -1.52 23.36
CA VAL A 440 15.30 -0.35 23.75
C VAL A 440 16.79 -0.67 23.69
N ARG A 441 17.24 -1.82 24.23
CA ARG A 441 18.63 -2.28 24.16
C ARG A 441 19.11 -2.45 22.72
N PHE A 442 18.25 -2.93 21.83
CA PHE A 442 18.54 -3.02 20.40
C PHE A 442 18.82 -1.64 19.82
N HIS A 443 17.96 -0.66 20.03
CA HIS A 443 18.15 0.70 19.49
C HIS A 443 19.36 1.43 20.09
N LEU A 444 19.66 1.22 21.38
CA LEU A 444 20.87 1.75 22.03
C LEU A 444 22.17 1.22 21.41
N THR A 445 22.17 0.01 20.85
CA THR A 445 23.40 -0.66 20.36
C THR A 445 23.51 -0.65 18.84
N ASN A 446 22.40 -0.61 18.11
CA ASN A 446 22.36 -0.81 16.66
C ASN A 446 22.93 0.39 15.85
N PHE A 447 22.91 1.60 16.41
CA PHE A 447 23.33 2.82 15.70
C PHE A 447 24.66 3.42 16.16
N VAL A 448 25.39 2.72 17.01
CA VAL A 448 26.63 3.21 17.61
C VAL A 448 27.81 3.05 16.65
N GLN A 449 28.36 4.16 16.17
CA GLN A 449 29.49 4.16 15.21
C GLN A 449 30.78 4.74 15.80
N THR A 450 30.66 5.56 16.84
CA THR A 450 31.79 6.26 17.46
C THR A 450 32.02 5.81 18.90
N TYR A 451 33.25 6.04 19.40
CA TYR A 451 33.59 5.72 20.79
C TYR A 451 32.77 6.53 21.81
N GLY A 452 32.40 7.77 21.48
CA GLY A 452 31.56 8.60 22.35
C GLY A 452 30.13 8.07 22.47
N GLU A 453 29.53 7.68 21.34
CA GLU A 453 28.21 7.02 21.31
C GLU A 453 28.22 5.67 22.05
N MET A 454 29.36 4.94 22.01
CA MET A 454 29.52 3.71 22.81
C MET A 454 29.51 3.99 24.31
N GLU A 455 30.13 5.08 24.75
CA GLU A 455 30.16 5.45 26.17
C GLU A 455 28.76 5.86 26.66
N GLU A 456 28.06 6.70 25.90
CA GLU A 456 26.67 7.10 26.18
C GLU A 456 25.71 5.90 26.21
N ALA A 457 25.78 5.02 25.21
CA ALA A 457 24.97 3.81 25.17
C ALA A 457 25.21 2.91 26.39
N ASN A 458 26.47 2.76 26.83
CA ASN A 458 26.80 1.99 28.03
C ASN A 458 26.27 2.64 29.33
N GLU A 459 26.23 3.97 29.41
CA GLU A 459 25.60 4.66 30.54
C GLU A 459 24.09 4.41 30.58
N LYS A 460 23.40 4.53 29.43
CA LYS A 460 21.97 4.23 29.28
C LYS A 460 21.64 2.77 29.60
N LEU A 461 22.48 1.82 29.18
CA LEU A 461 22.32 0.40 29.54
C LEU A 461 22.42 0.16 31.06
N ARG A 462 23.34 0.84 31.75
CA ARG A 462 23.44 0.75 33.23
C ARG A 462 22.21 1.32 33.93
N LEU A 463 21.58 2.36 33.36
CA LEU A 463 20.33 2.90 33.89
C LEU A 463 19.20 1.88 33.78
N ILE A 464 19.09 1.19 32.65
CA ILE A 464 18.11 0.11 32.45
C ILE A 464 18.31 -0.98 33.51
N ASP A 465 19.55 -1.46 33.66
CA ASP A 465 19.85 -2.53 34.61
C ASP A 465 19.47 -2.10 36.03
N LYS A 466 19.85 -0.89 36.45
CA LYS A 466 19.47 -0.33 37.77
C LYS A 466 17.95 -0.29 37.99
N ILE A 467 17.16 0.08 36.99
CA ILE A 467 15.70 0.10 37.12
C ILE A 467 15.15 -1.31 37.22
N LEU A 468 15.69 -2.28 36.47
CA LEU A 468 15.27 -3.68 36.61
C LEU A 468 15.55 -4.24 38.01
N GLU A 469 16.67 -3.86 38.63
CA GLU A 469 16.98 -4.15 40.05
C GLU A 469 15.92 -3.51 40.98
N GLU A 470 15.64 -2.22 40.81
CA GLU A 470 14.66 -1.48 41.62
C GLU A 470 13.23 -2.05 41.50
N LEU A 471 12.86 -2.56 40.32
CA LEU A 471 11.56 -3.19 40.07
C LEU A 471 11.48 -4.64 40.55
N GLY A 472 12.58 -5.22 41.06
CA GLY A 472 12.64 -6.62 41.49
C GLY A 472 12.54 -7.61 40.32
N LEU A 473 12.97 -7.17 39.15
CA LEU A 473 12.95 -7.94 37.90
C LEU A 473 14.33 -8.51 37.56
N GLU A 474 15.25 -8.59 38.53
CA GLU A 474 16.49 -9.36 38.42
C GLU A 474 16.20 -10.84 38.17
N GLY A 475 16.93 -11.39 37.23
CA GLY A 475 16.73 -12.69 36.62
C GLY A 475 17.10 -12.53 35.16
#